data_AF-A0A0R2CMZ3-F1
#
_entry.id   AF-A0A0R2CMZ3-F1
#
_cell.length_a   1.000
_cell.length_b   1.000
_cell.length_c   1.000
_cell.angle_alpha   90.00
_cell.angle_beta   90.00
_cell.angle_gamma   90.00
#
_symmetry.space_group_name_H-M   'P 1'
#
loop_
_entity.id
_entity.type
_entity.pdbx_description
1 polymer ?
#
loop_
_entity_poly.entity_id
_entity_poly.type
_entity_poly.pdbx_seq_one_letter_code
_entity_poly.pdbx_strand_id
1 'polypeptide(L)'
;MTMQKINFGEQNWDKPLSANLADLYAGGAISDTGWIDCGTLINGARVYNGDDKFKVKRKVIDFGKFKLVKINGQVEISGTDLDWNHLSDTPIVTLPTDLPPLREINKVLPSSGRSLVRWKLTADGQTARIIYIMLDNRMKPNEILWLPIEFNYISQ
;
A
#
# COMPACT_ATOMS: atom_id res chain seq x y z
N MET A 1 17.01 -12.03 18.23
CA MET A 1 15.98 -10.98 18.40
C MET A 1 14.69 -11.64 18.85
N THR A 2 14.29 -11.42 20.09
CA THR A 2 13.05 -11.96 20.65
C THR A 2 11.89 -11.09 20.17
N MET A 3 10.96 -11.68 19.42
CA MET A 3 9.72 -11.02 19.02
C MET A 3 8.95 -10.62 20.29
N GLN A 4 8.96 -9.33 20.65
CA GLN A 4 8.10 -8.84 21.74
C GLN A 4 6.66 -8.94 21.26
N LYS A 5 5.91 -9.91 21.81
CA LYS A 5 4.45 -9.94 21.67
C LYS A 5 3.90 -8.63 22.22
N ILE A 6 3.26 -7.85 21.37
CA ILE A 6 2.47 -6.70 21.79
C ILE A 6 1.36 -7.25 22.69
N ASN A 7 1.43 -6.96 23.99
CA ASN A 7 0.39 -7.30 24.94
C ASN A 7 -0.71 -6.23 24.84
N PHE A 8 -1.88 -6.62 24.33
CA PHE A 8 -3.05 -5.75 24.20
C PHE A 8 -3.89 -5.64 25.48
N GLY A 9 -3.31 -6.01 26.64
CA GLY A 9 -4.02 -6.04 27.91
C GLY A 9 -5.03 -7.20 28.02
N GLU A 10 -5.66 -7.32 29.18
CA GLU A 10 -6.75 -8.28 29.41
C GLU A 10 -8.02 -7.82 28.68
N GLN A 11 -8.68 -8.75 27.97
CA GLN A 11 -9.96 -8.48 27.31
C GLN A 11 -11.04 -8.22 28.37
N ASN A 12 -11.34 -6.95 28.63
CA ASN A 12 -12.50 -6.55 29.43
C ASN A 12 -13.73 -6.45 28.52
N TRP A 13 -14.43 -7.56 28.35
CA TRP A 13 -15.62 -7.69 27.50
C TRP A 13 -16.79 -6.79 27.93
N ASP A 14 -16.78 -6.31 29.17
CA ASP A 14 -17.85 -5.50 29.76
C ASP A 14 -17.68 -3.98 29.58
N LYS A 15 -16.51 -3.53 29.09
CA LYS A 15 -16.29 -2.11 28.79
C LYS A 15 -16.77 -1.80 27.36
N PRO A 16 -17.44 -0.65 27.13
CA PRO A 16 -17.67 -0.15 25.78
C PRO A 16 -16.36 -0.16 24.98
N LEU A 17 -16.40 -0.64 23.73
CA LEU A 17 -15.20 -0.77 22.88
C LEU A 17 -14.35 0.51 22.83
N SER A 18 -14.99 1.67 22.89
CA SER A 18 -14.35 3.00 22.96
C SER A 18 -13.51 3.21 24.22
N ALA A 19 -13.91 2.68 25.37
CA ALA A 19 -13.17 2.79 26.64
C ALA A 19 -11.99 1.83 26.69
N ASN A 20 -12.11 0.63 26.12
CA ASN A 20 -10.98 -0.30 25.97
C ASN A 20 -9.90 0.27 25.02
N LEU A 21 -10.32 0.93 23.94
CA LEU A 21 -9.39 1.63 23.05
C LEU A 21 -8.75 2.85 23.75
N ALA A 22 -9.52 3.61 24.54
CA ALA A 22 -8.96 4.70 25.34
C ALA A 22 -7.90 4.20 26.33
N ASP A 23 -8.15 3.14 27.10
CA ASP A 23 -7.17 2.62 28.07
C ASP A 23 -5.90 2.01 27.43
N LEU A 24 -6.02 1.43 26.22
CA LEU A 24 -4.88 0.91 25.46
C LEU A 24 -3.96 2.00 24.89
N TYR A 25 -4.55 3.16 24.58
CA TYR A 25 -3.92 4.25 23.83
C TYR A 25 -3.84 5.59 24.60
N ALA A 26 -4.33 5.63 25.85
CA ALA A 26 -4.26 6.79 26.74
C ALA A 26 -2.81 7.03 27.15
N GLY A 27 -2.18 7.95 26.44
CA GLY A 27 -0.83 8.42 26.73
C GLY A 27 -0.21 9.22 25.60
N GLY A 28 -0.70 9.06 24.36
CA GLY A 28 -0.28 9.87 23.22
C GLY A 28 -1.49 10.51 22.52
N ALA A 29 -1.35 11.75 22.08
CA ALA A 29 -2.33 12.35 21.17
C ALA A 29 -2.38 11.52 19.88
N ILE A 30 -3.59 11.10 19.46
CA ILE A 30 -3.77 10.48 18.14
C ILE A 30 -3.66 11.60 17.10
N SER A 31 -2.79 11.42 16.10
CA SER A 31 -2.66 12.38 15.00
C SER A 31 -2.99 11.74 13.65
N ASP A 32 -3.48 12.55 12.73
CA ASP A 32 -3.84 12.14 11.37
C ASP A 32 -3.22 13.14 10.39
N THR A 33 -2.37 12.63 9.49
CA THR A 33 -1.69 13.48 8.49
C THR A 33 -2.60 13.95 7.37
N GLY A 34 -3.81 13.40 7.25
CA GLY A 34 -4.59 13.47 6.02
C GLY A 34 -3.92 12.69 4.88
N TRP A 35 -4.49 12.80 3.68
CA TRP A 35 -3.90 12.22 2.47
C TRP A 35 -2.85 13.18 1.88
N ILE A 36 -1.62 12.70 1.75
CA ILE A 36 -0.50 13.43 1.16
C ILE A 36 0.10 12.64 -0.01
N ASP A 37 0.61 13.33 -1.03
CA ASP A 37 1.35 12.68 -2.13
C ASP A 37 2.63 12.04 -1.56
N CYS A 38 2.93 10.79 -1.93
CA CYS A 38 4.04 10.05 -1.33
C CYS A 38 4.85 9.17 -2.28
N GLY A 39 4.38 8.93 -3.51
CA GLY A 39 5.01 7.99 -4.44
C GLY A 39 5.75 8.69 -5.57
N THR A 40 6.97 8.23 -5.86
CA THR A 40 7.65 8.52 -7.14
C THR A 40 7.41 7.35 -8.08
N LEU A 41 6.91 7.63 -9.28
CA LEU A 41 6.62 6.61 -10.29
C LEU A 41 7.88 6.33 -11.13
N ILE A 42 8.14 5.06 -11.41
CA ILE A 42 9.33 4.57 -12.12
C ILE A 42 8.94 3.51 -13.16
N ASN A 43 9.90 3.10 -14.00
CA ASN A 43 9.71 2.06 -15.02
C ASN A 43 8.48 2.30 -15.92
N GLY A 44 8.38 3.53 -16.44
CA GLY A 44 7.32 3.92 -17.38
C GLY A 44 5.96 4.24 -16.74
N ALA A 45 5.79 4.03 -15.43
CA ALA A 45 4.55 4.32 -14.74
C ALA A 45 4.26 5.82 -14.63
N ARG A 46 2.99 6.19 -14.80
CA ARG A 46 2.51 7.57 -14.80
C ARG A 46 1.24 7.72 -13.98
N VAL A 47 0.93 8.96 -13.61
CA VAL A 47 -0.32 9.28 -12.90
C VAL A 47 -1.47 9.08 -13.87
N TYR A 48 -2.48 8.33 -13.45
CA TYR A 48 -3.71 8.10 -14.23
C TYR A 48 -4.30 9.43 -14.73
N ASN A 49 -4.28 9.66 -16.04
CA ASN A 49 -4.90 10.81 -16.72
C ASN A 49 -4.63 12.20 -16.10
N GLY A 50 -3.53 12.38 -15.36
CA GLY A 50 -3.22 13.64 -14.67
C GLY A 50 -4.22 14.08 -13.60
N ASP A 51 -5.12 13.21 -13.14
CA ASP A 51 -6.10 13.53 -12.08
C ASP A 51 -5.48 13.30 -10.69
N ASP A 52 -5.47 14.37 -9.88
CA ASP A 52 -4.94 14.38 -8.51
C ASP A 52 -5.56 13.31 -7.60
N LYS A 53 -6.78 12.83 -7.89
CA LYS A 53 -7.43 11.75 -7.12
C LYS A 53 -6.72 10.42 -7.22
N PHE A 54 -5.97 10.21 -8.30
CA PHE A 54 -5.35 8.93 -8.62
C PHE A 54 -3.84 8.90 -8.39
N LYS A 55 -3.24 10.01 -7.96
CA LYS A 55 -1.86 10.02 -7.45
C LYS A 55 -1.68 9.02 -6.30
N VAL A 56 -0.46 8.49 -6.17
CA VAL A 56 -0.12 7.63 -5.04
C VAL A 56 0.02 8.49 -3.79
N LYS A 57 -0.95 8.32 -2.90
CA LYS A 57 -1.12 9.07 -1.68
C LYS A 57 -1.01 8.18 -0.46
N ARG A 58 -0.49 8.74 0.61
CA ARG A 58 -0.38 8.12 1.92
C ARG A 58 -1.21 8.87 2.94
N LYS A 59 -1.80 8.12 3.86
CA LYS A 59 -2.41 8.63 5.09
C LYS A 59 -1.83 7.87 6.27
N VAL A 60 -1.42 8.59 7.30
CA VAL A 60 -0.86 8.02 8.52
C VAL A 60 -1.74 8.43 9.69
N ILE A 61 -2.19 7.43 10.45
CA ILE A 61 -2.86 7.63 11.72
C ILE A 61 -1.89 7.15 12.81
N ASP A 62 -1.38 8.09 13.59
CA ASP A 62 -0.41 7.82 14.64
C ASP A 62 -1.13 7.61 15.98
N PHE A 63 -0.89 6.46 16.61
CA PHE A 63 -1.41 6.10 17.93
C PHE A 63 -0.33 6.21 19.02
N GLY A 64 0.81 6.84 18.73
CA GLY A 64 1.97 7.01 19.60
C GLY A 64 2.85 5.76 19.73
N LYS A 65 2.24 4.58 19.89
CA LYS A 65 2.96 3.28 20.00
C LYS A 65 3.16 2.57 18.66
N PHE A 66 2.32 2.89 17.68
CA PHE A 66 2.40 2.39 16.32
C PHE A 66 1.65 3.36 15.39
N LYS A 67 1.88 3.21 14.10
CA LYS A 67 1.25 4.00 13.05
C LYS A 67 0.47 3.08 12.13
N LEU A 68 -0.78 3.42 11.86
CA LEU A 68 -1.54 2.81 10.78
C LEU A 68 -1.29 3.61 9.51
N VAL A 69 -0.71 2.94 8.52
CA VAL A 69 -0.37 3.54 7.23
C VAL A 69 -1.29 3.00 6.16
N LYS A 70 -1.93 3.91 5.42
CA LYS A 70 -2.73 3.61 4.24
C LYS A 70 -2.07 4.23 3.04
N ILE A 71 -1.91 3.48 1.96
CA ILE A 71 -1.38 3.95 0.69
C ILE A 71 -2.39 3.60 -0.38
N ASN A 72 -2.89 4.60 -1.08
CA ASN A 72 -3.86 4.43 -2.16
C ASN A 72 -3.40 5.20 -3.39
N GLY A 73 -3.72 4.69 -4.57
CA GLY A 73 -3.49 5.39 -5.81
C GLY A 73 -3.87 4.53 -7.00
N GLN A 74 -3.61 5.06 -8.19
CA GLN A 74 -3.78 4.34 -9.43
C GLN A 74 -2.76 4.85 -10.43
N VAL A 75 -2.05 3.91 -11.03
CA VAL A 75 -1.02 4.22 -12.03
C VAL A 75 -1.47 3.73 -13.38
N GLU A 76 -1.04 4.43 -14.41
CA GLU A 76 -1.13 3.98 -15.79
C GLU A 76 0.25 3.50 -16.23
N ILE A 77 0.30 2.37 -16.93
CA ILE A 77 1.52 1.84 -17.52
C ILE A 77 1.19 1.34 -18.91
N SER A 78 2.00 1.70 -19.92
CA SER A 78 1.84 1.06 -21.22
C SER A 78 2.32 -0.36 -21.14
N GLY A 79 1.62 -1.26 -21.83
CA GLY A 79 2.14 -2.58 -22.07
C GLY A 79 3.57 -2.59 -22.58
N THR A 80 4.00 -1.68 -23.43
CA THR A 80 5.38 -1.69 -23.97
C THR A 80 6.44 -1.40 -22.92
N ASP A 81 6.07 -0.72 -21.83
CA ASP A 81 6.96 -0.41 -20.70
C ASP A 81 7.09 -1.60 -19.73
N LEU A 82 6.21 -2.59 -19.88
CA LEU A 82 6.15 -3.82 -19.13
C LEU A 82 6.59 -4.95 -20.05
N ASP A 83 7.71 -5.62 -19.77
CA ASP A 83 8.06 -6.82 -20.54
C ASP A 83 6.97 -7.87 -20.34
N TRP A 84 6.07 -8.00 -21.32
CA TRP A 84 4.86 -8.83 -21.28
C TRP A 84 5.15 -10.30 -20.96
N ASN A 85 6.36 -10.76 -21.26
CA ASN A 85 6.76 -12.15 -21.04
C ASN A 85 7.44 -12.38 -19.67
N HIS A 86 7.77 -11.32 -18.92
CA HIS A 86 8.57 -11.40 -17.68
C HIS A 86 8.10 -10.43 -16.58
N LEU A 87 6.79 -10.27 -16.39
CA LEU A 87 6.20 -9.38 -15.35
C LEU A 87 6.37 -9.84 -13.89
N SER A 88 7.41 -10.63 -13.63
CA SER A 88 7.82 -10.98 -12.28
C SER A 88 8.78 -9.91 -11.75
N ASP A 89 8.35 -9.21 -10.70
CA ASP A 89 9.19 -8.42 -9.80
C ASP A 89 9.62 -7.04 -10.35
N THR A 90 8.78 -6.38 -11.14
CA THR A 90 9.04 -5.01 -11.62
C THR A 90 8.65 -3.97 -10.56
N PRO A 91 9.58 -3.12 -10.09
CA PRO A 91 9.24 -2.02 -9.19
C PRO A 91 8.54 -0.90 -9.95
N ILE A 92 7.44 -0.37 -9.41
CA ILE A 92 6.61 0.63 -10.09
C ILE A 92 6.57 1.96 -9.34
N VAL A 93 6.60 1.89 -8.01
CA VAL A 93 6.53 3.06 -7.15
C VAL A 93 7.58 2.98 -6.05
N THR A 94 8.33 4.06 -5.91
CA THR A 94 9.17 4.30 -4.74
C THR A 94 8.39 5.13 -3.73
N LEU A 95 8.34 4.67 -2.49
CA LEU A 95 7.67 5.27 -1.34
C LEU A 95 8.72 5.76 -0.33
N PRO A 96 8.34 6.65 0.60
CA PRO A 96 9.27 7.16 1.61
C PRO A 96 9.59 6.06 2.63
N THR A 97 10.83 6.04 3.12
CA THR A 97 11.39 4.96 3.97
C THR A 97 11.11 5.15 5.47
N ASP A 98 10.40 6.21 5.84
CA ASP A 98 10.15 6.62 7.24
C ASP A 98 9.14 5.72 7.96
N LEU A 99 8.40 4.89 7.22
CA LEU A 99 7.29 4.08 7.75
C LEU A 99 7.32 2.66 7.18
N PRO A 100 8.33 1.84 7.47
CA PRO A 100 8.38 0.47 6.98
C PRO A 100 7.24 -0.38 7.59
N PRO A 101 6.64 -1.30 6.83
CA PRO A 101 5.70 -2.25 7.39
C PRO A 101 6.41 -3.27 8.28
N LEU A 102 5.73 -3.78 9.31
CA LEU A 102 6.28 -4.83 10.19
C LEU A 102 6.68 -6.12 9.48
N ARG A 103 6.17 -6.33 8.27
CA ARG A 103 6.47 -7.45 7.40
C ARG A 103 6.17 -7.07 5.96
N GLU A 104 6.72 -7.83 5.03
CA GLU A 104 6.32 -7.75 3.63
C GLU A 104 4.81 -7.92 3.44
N ILE A 105 4.24 -7.12 2.54
CA ILE A 105 2.82 -7.15 2.22
C ILE A 105 2.64 -7.61 0.79
N ASN A 106 1.84 -8.65 0.60
CA ASN A 106 1.42 -9.10 -0.72
C ASN A 106 -0.08 -8.87 -0.85
N LYS A 107 -0.51 -8.25 -1.94
CA LYS A 107 -1.92 -7.95 -2.19
C LYS A 107 -2.30 -8.22 -3.63
N VAL A 108 -3.45 -8.84 -3.83
CA VAL A 108 -4.05 -9.01 -5.16
C VAL A 108 -5.14 -7.97 -5.31
N LEU A 109 -5.07 -7.18 -6.38
CA LEU A 109 -6.07 -6.17 -6.71
C LEU A 109 -6.61 -6.46 -8.12
N PRO A 110 -7.93 -6.31 -8.34
CA PRO A 110 -8.47 -6.33 -9.69
C PRO A 110 -8.00 -5.07 -10.44
N SER A 111 -7.45 -5.23 -11.64
CA SER A 111 -7.26 -4.12 -12.56
C SER A 111 -8.43 -4.05 -13.54
N SER A 112 -8.65 -2.87 -14.13
CA SER A 112 -9.86 -2.56 -14.91
C SER A 112 -10.23 -3.66 -15.90
N GLY A 113 -11.37 -4.31 -15.65
CA GLY A 113 -12.16 -5.01 -16.66
C GLY A 113 -11.91 -6.49 -16.86
N ARG A 114 -10.76 -7.09 -16.46
CA ARG A 114 -10.50 -8.55 -16.60
C ARG A 114 -9.15 -9.07 -16.11
N SER A 115 -8.29 -8.21 -15.56
CA SER A 115 -6.92 -8.58 -15.19
C SER A 115 -6.74 -8.53 -13.66
N LEU A 116 -5.85 -9.37 -13.12
CA LEU A 116 -5.50 -9.39 -11.70
C LEU A 116 -4.05 -8.98 -11.54
N VAL A 117 -3.78 -7.96 -10.74
CA VAL A 117 -2.41 -7.55 -10.40
C VAL A 117 -2.08 -7.96 -8.98
N ARG A 118 -0.95 -8.63 -8.79
CA ARG A 118 -0.38 -8.90 -7.48
C ARG A 118 0.74 -7.91 -7.20
N TRP A 119 0.52 -7.13 -6.17
CA TRP A 119 1.46 -6.19 -5.61
C TRP A 119 2.22 -6.78 -4.45
N LYS A 120 3.47 -6.35 -4.32
CA LYS A 120 4.33 -6.58 -3.17
C LYS A 120 4.87 -5.24 -2.67
N LEU A 121 4.66 -4.94 -1.41
CA LEU A 121 5.39 -3.87 -0.71
C LEU A 121 6.55 -4.52 0.05
N THR A 122 7.77 -4.10 -0.25
CA THR A 122 9.00 -4.56 0.41
C THR A 122 8.96 -4.28 1.91
N ALA A 123 9.70 -5.07 2.70
CA ALA A 123 9.71 -4.94 4.16
C ALA A 123 10.32 -3.61 4.65
N ASP A 124 11.17 -2.97 3.84
CA ASP A 124 11.66 -1.61 4.07
C ASP A 124 10.61 -0.51 3.77
N GLY A 125 9.44 -0.89 3.23
CA GLY A 125 8.37 0.02 2.86
C GLY A 125 8.68 0.91 1.66
N GLN A 126 9.85 0.76 1.04
CA GLN A 126 10.35 1.68 0.02
C GLN A 126 9.81 1.38 -1.37
N THR A 127 9.49 0.13 -1.68
CA THR A 127 9.22 -0.26 -3.06
C THR A 127 7.92 -1.05 -3.17
N ALA A 128 6.96 -0.49 -3.91
CA ALA A 128 5.79 -1.22 -4.37
C ALA A 128 6.09 -1.82 -5.76
N ARG A 129 6.03 -3.14 -5.83
CA ARG A 129 6.39 -3.95 -7.00
C ARG A 129 5.21 -4.73 -7.50
N ILE A 130 5.13 -4.89 -8.81
CA ILE A 130 4.27 -5.88 -9.43
C ILE A 130 5.06 -7.18 -9.48
N ILE A 131 4.56 -8.19 -8.78
CA ILE A 131 5.17 -9.53 -8.81
C ILE A 131 4.46 -10.49 -9.75
N TYR A 132 3.23 -10.15 -10.17
CA TYR A 132 2.47 -10.93 -11.12
C TYR A 132 1.32 -10.09 -11.69
N ILE A 133 1.04 -10.20 -12.99
CA ILE A 133 -0.21 -9.75 -13.59
C ILE A 133 -0.78 -10.87 -14.44
N MET A 134 -2.05 -11.21 -14.20
CA MET A 134 -2.84 -12.02 -15.13
C MET A 134 -3.52 -11.09 -16.10
N LEU A 135 -3.10 -11.14 -17.36
CA LEU A 135 -3.59 -10.31 -18.45
C LEU A 135 -4.62 -11.11 -19.27
N ASP A 136 -5.70 -10.48 -19.73
CA ASP A 136 -6.60 -11.10 -20.73
C ASP A 136 -5.81 -11.31 -22.04
N ASN A 137 -5.93 -12.50 -22.64
CA ASN A 137 -5.27 -12.89 -23.90
C ASN A 137 -5.58 -11.97 -25.09
N ARG A 138 -6.55 -11.06 -24.95
CA ARG A 138 -6.92 -10.06 -25.96
C ARG A 138 -6.14 -8.76 -25.85
N MET A 139 -5.35 -8.55 -24.81
CA MET A 139 -4.63 -7.29 -24.64
C MET A 139 -3.46 -7.17 -25.60
N LYS A 140 -3.29 -5.95 -26.11
CA LYS A 140 -2.26 -5.62 -27.12
C LYS A 140 -1.08 -4.92 -26.47
N PRO A 141 0.14 -5.07 -27.02
CA PRO A 141 1.36 -4.49 -26.46
C PRO A 141 1.30 -2.98 -26.18
N ASN A 142 0.53 -2.22 -26.94
CA ASN A 142 0.42 -0.76 -26.83
C ASN A 142 -0.77 -0.28 -25.97
N GLU A 143 -1.53 -1.18 -25.36
CA GLU A 143 -2.64 -0.80 -24.50
C GLU A 143 -2.15 -0.26 -23.15
N ILE A 144 -2.87 0.73 -22.62
CA ILE A 144 -2.60 1.30 -21.30
C ILE A 144 -3.31 0.43 -20.27
N LEU A 145 -2.53 -0.05 -19.31
CA LEU A 145 -3.01 -0.75 -18.14
C LEU A 145 -3.21 0.23 -17.00
N TRP A 146 -4.40 0.17 -16.41
CA TRP A 146 -4.75 0.96 -15.24
C TRP A 146 -4.65 0.06 -14.00
N LEU A 147 -3.65 0.31 -13.17
CA LEU A 147 -3.30 -0.54 -12.05
C LEU A 147 -3.57 0.18 -10.74
N PRO A 148 -4.56 -0.28 -9.94
CA PRO A 148 -4.78 0.30 -8.63
C PRO A 148 -3.65 -0.10 -7.68
N ILE A 149 -3.34 0.79 -6.75
CA ILE A 149 -2.41 0.58 -5.65
C ILE A 149 -3.19 0.77 -4.37
N GLU A 150 -3.13 -0.22 -3.48
CA GLU A 150 -3.80 -0.15 -2.19
C GLU A 150 -3.02 -0.96 -1.15
N PHE A 151 -2.40 -0.32 -0.17
CA PHE A 151 -1.77 -0.99 0.97
C PHE A 151 -2.30 -0.42 2.28
N ASN A 152 -2.56 -1.30 3.25
CA ASN A 152 -2.92 -0.91 4.60
C ASN A 152 -2.07 -1.75 5.55
N TYR A 153 -1.31 -1.10 6.43
CA TYR A 153 -0.39 -1.79 7.34
C TYR A 153 -0.09 -1.02 8.61
N ILE A 154 0.54 -1.73 9.54
CA ILE A 154 1.07 -1.19 10.79
C ILE A 154 2.57 -1.00 10.63
N SER A 155 3.05 0.17 11.02
CA SER A 155 4.46 0.54 11.20
C SER A 155 4.69 0.83 12.69
N GLN A 156 5.90 0.57 13.19
CA GLN A 156 6.29 0.91 14.57
C GLN A 156 6.86 2.33 14.60
#